data_AF-A0A9X0WLV6-F1
#
_entry.id   AF-A0A9X0WLV6-F1
#
_cell.length_a   1.000
_cell.length_b   1.000
_cell.length_c   1.000
_cell.angle_alpha   90.00
_cell.angle_beta   90.00
_cell.angle_gamma   90.00
#
_symmetry.space_group_name_H-M   'P 1'
#
loop_
_entity.id
_entity.type
_entity.pdbx_description
1 polymer ?
#
loop_
_entity_poly.entity_id
_entity_poly.type
_entity_poly.pdbx_seq_one_letter_code
_entity_poly.pdbx_strand_id
1 'polypeptide(L)'
;MRELVLKLRLLEDVIVNEGPANEGGHAGLDYLPGFLLLGAAAARLYAELSRPEAWRLFHSGQVRFGDALPLANDQPTWPIPLCWHERKGTPAVREQTIDATRVRNLQFGPFEDNAQPKQLRAGYVRADGHHLSVEKSFRMKTAIDPKTGRVAEAQLFGYESIRAGQCFVARVRAANDLDDALWNRLVQVLTDQEELLLGRSRSAEYGRVAVERLDQTPSELELAPKERVKGLTVTLWCLSDVALVDHWGQPTLTPTLEALGLERGEIAWEQTFLRFRRYALWNRYRNGYDVERQVIQHGSVIGLRLPSPLTDDEYARLTAGVGLYREAGLGWVSVDPELLTTLEPIFNSRLVVPDTQPPDRPDHPLIAWLEEAAQGGNERRRSETQVQMLRKELERRYDLARRYAGVPEHLPIGPSPAQWGTLYEAARRDDSQDLGGLKTRLFDGNNALCKPSGENWQDQFRDAQGVRSFFEWFRSEAETMLSIQIMRLFLREAQRVSSRNHGRSEP
;
A
#
# COMPACT_ATOMS: atom_id res chain seq x y z
N MET A 1 10.75 23.20 21.00
CA MET A 1 11.06 21.75 20.94
C MET A 1 12.36 21.60 20.18
N ARG A 2 13.21 20.65 20.58
CA ARG A 2 14.33 20.18 19.76
C ARG A 2 13.83 19.20 18.71
N GLU A 3 14.50 19.14 17.57
CA GLU A 3 14.13 18.27 16.46
C GLU A 3 15.35 17.62 15.81
N LEU A 4 15.19 16.35 15.45
CA LEU A 4 16.07 15.59 14.58
C LEU A 4 15.25 15.13 13.38
N VAL A 5 15.71 15.46 12.17
CA VAL A 5 15.10 15.01 10.92
C VAL A 5 16.00 13.95 10.28
N LEU A 6 15.41 12.81 9.94
CA LEU A 6 16.10 11.67 9.36
C LEU A 6 15.50 11.34 7.99
N LYS A 7 16.34 11.28 6.97
CA LYS A 7 16.02 10.65 5.70
C LYS A 7 16.41 9.18 5.78
N LEU A 8 15.46 8.31 5.45
CA LEU A 8 15.55 6.87 5.55
C LEU A 8 15.44 6.28 4.15
N ARG A 9 16.53 5.71 3.62
CA ARG A 9 16.52 5.02 2.32
C ARG A 9 16.47 3.52 2.55
N LEU A 10 15.45 2.86 2.00
CA LEU A 10 15.30 1.42 2.12
C LEU A 10 16.36 0.70 1.26
N LEU A 11 17.32 0.03 1.89
CA LEU A 11 18.32 -0.78 1.17
C LEU A 11 17.79 -2.17 0.86
N GLU A 12 16.88 -2.66 1.71
CA GLU A 12 16.15 -3.90 1.54
C GLU A 12 14.64 -3.64 1.66
N ASP A 13 13.85 -4.62 1.23
CA ASP A 13 12.41 -4.61 1.46
C ASP A 13 12.16 -4.48 2.98
N VAL A 14 11.15 -3.70 3.39
CA VAL A 14 10.80 -3.55 4.82
C VAL A 14 9.39 -4.09 5.06
N ILE A 15 9.29 -5.08 5.95
CA ILE A 15 8.00 -5.66 6.35
C ILE A 15 7.45 -4.88 7.54
N VAL A 16 6.32 -4.21 7.32
CA VAL A 16 5.56 -3.52 8.35
C VAL A 16 4.10 -3.94 8.25
N ASN A 17 3.63 -4.75 9.20
CA ASN A 17 2.27 -5.31 9.14
C ASN A 17 1.23 -4.27 9.57
N GLU A 18 0.07 -4.24 8.90
CA GLU A 18 -1.07 -3.42 9.32
C GLU A 18 -1.77 -3.99 10.58
N GLY A 19 -1.72 -5.31 10.79
CA GLY A 19 -2.31 -5.98 11.93
C GLY A 19 -1.68 -7.34 12.28
N PRO A 20 -2.14 -7.98 13.37
CA PRO A 20 -1.55 -9.22 13.91
C PRO A 20 -2.02 -10.51 13.21
N ALA A 21 -3.00 -10.42 12.30
CA ALA A 21 -3.58 -11.60 11.65
C ALA A 21 -2.53 -12.34 10.79
N ASN A 22 -2.36 -13.63 11.09
CA ASN A 22 -1.45 -14.55 10.39
C ASN A 22 -2.17 -15.41 9.32
N GLU A 23 -3.48 -15.25 9.18
CA GLU A 23 -4.31 -15.96 8.20
C GLU A 23 -4.90 -14.95 7.20
N GLY A 24 -4.71 -15.20 5.90
CA GLY A 24 -4.99 -14.23 4.83
C GLY A 24 -3.81 -13.29 4.59
N GLY A 25 -3.66 -12.81 3.35
CA GLY A 25 -2.50 -12.01 2.93
C GLY A 25 -2.24 -10.84 3.88
N HIS A 26 -1.04 -10.78 4.46
CA HIS A 26 -0.65 -9.67 5.32
C HIS A 26 -0.69 -8.37 4.52
N ALA A 27 -1.69 -7.51 4.74
CA ALA A 27 -1.64 -6.14 4.27
C ALA A 27 -0.52 -5.42 5.05
N GLY A 28 0.43 -4.84 4.32
CA GLY A 28 1.51 -4.05 4.87
C GLY A 28 1.09 -2.59 4.97
N LEU A 29 1.72 -1.84 5.87
CA LEU A 29 1.63 -0.38 5.86
C LEU A 29 2.37 0.20 4.64
N ASP A 30 2.02 1.42 4.26
CA ASP A 30 2.65 2.24 3.22
C ASP A 30 3.54 3.36 3.79
N TYR A 31 3.83 3.32 5.08
CA TYR A 31 4.78 4.19 5.78
C TYR A 31 5.57 3.40 6.82
N LEU A 32 6.59 4.02 7.42
CA LEU A 32 7.32 3.43 8.54
C LEU A 32 6.84 4.06 9.85
N PRO A 33 6.10 3.34 10.69
CA PRO A 33 5.61 3.91 11.94
C PRO A 33 6.72 4.35 12.88
N GLY A 34 6.47 5.41 13.63
CA GLY A 34 7.40 6.01 14.58
C GLY A 34 7.97 5.04 15.62
N PHE A 35 7.15 4.06 16.04
CA PHE A 35 7.58 3.03 16.98
C PHE A 35 8.75 2.18 16.46
N LEU A 36 8.99 2.10 15.15
CA LEU A 36 10.14 1.39 14.59
C LEU A 36 11.46 2.08 14.96
N LEU A 37 11.52 3.40 14.86
CA LEU A 37 12.68 4.20 15.29
C LEU A 37 12.83 4.18 16.81
N LEU A 38 11.72 4.31 17.54
CA LEU A 38 11.71 4.16 19.00
C LEU A 38 12.32 2.81 19.39
N GLY A 39 11.84 1.72 18.80
CA GLY A 39 12.35 0.37 19.05
C GLY A 39 13.82 0.19 18.69
N ALA A 40 14.29 0.81 17.61
CA ALA A 40 15.68 0.76 17.18
C ALA A 40 16.63 1.51 18.14
N ALA A 41 16.21 2.67 18.66
CA ALA A 41 16.95 3.41 19.68
C ALA A 41 16.91 2.68 21.03
N ALA A 42 15.72 2.24 21.45
CA ALA A 42 15.48 1.50 22.67
C ALA A 42 16.35 0.23 22.76
N ALA A 43 16.44 -0.55 21.67
CA ALA A 43 17.23 -1.78 21.64
C ALA A 43 18.71 -1.59 22.00
N ARG A 44 19.24 -0.37 21.87
CA ARG A 44 20.63 -0.03 22.19
C ARG A 44 20.75 0.68 23.53
N LEU A 45 19.88 1.66 23.79
CA LEU A 45 20.02 2.52 24.96
C LEU A 45 19.46 1.89 26.25
N TYR A 46 18.49 0.98 26.19
CA TYR A 46 17.85 0.48 27.42
C TYR A 46 18.81 -0.13 28.43
N ALA A 47 19.86 -0.81 27.98
CA ALA A 47 20.84 -1.45 28.85
C ALA A 47 21.73 -0.43 29.58
N GLU A 48 21.81 0.80 29.07
CA GLU A 48 22.73 1.84 29.55
C GLU A 48 22.03 3.00 30.27
N LEU A 49 20.70 3.02 30.27
CA LEU A 49 19.90 4.09 30.87
C LEU A 49 19.37 3.67 32.25
N SER A 50 19.33 4.61 33.18
CA SER A 50 18.54 4.46 34.39
C SER A 50 17.04 4.45 34.05
N ARG A 51 16.22 3.91 34.97
CA ARG A 51 14.75 3.85 34.77
C ARG A 51 14.12 5.23 34.51
N PRO A 52 14.48 6.32 35.24
CA PRO A 52 13.94 7.65 34.95
C PRO A 52 14.33 8.17 33.56
N GLU A 53 15.57 7.93 33.11
CA GLU A 53 16.01 8.36 31.79
C GLU A 53 15.28 7.59 30.68
N ALA A 54 15.16 6.26 30.83
CA ALA A 54 14.40 5.43 29.89
C ALA A 54 12.91 5.83 29.84
N TRP A 55 12.31 6.17 30.99
CA TRP A 55 10.95 6.71 31.05
C TRP A 55 10.81 8.00 30.24
N ARG A 56 11.73 8.95 30.45
CA ARG A 56 11.72 10.23 29.74
C ARG A 56 11.89 10.04 28.22
N LEU A 57 12.83 9.20 27.80
CA LEU A 57 13.14 8.98 26.39
C LEU A 57 12.10 8.14 25.64
N PHE A 58 11.46 7.14 26.26
CA PHE A 58 10.68 6.16 25.51
C PHE A 58 9.22 6.03 25.90
N HIS A 59 8.77 6.64 27.02
CA HIS A 59 7.42 6.39 27.56
C HIS A 59 6.65 7.65 27.94
N SER A 60 7.34 8.74 28.30
CA SER A 60 6.70 9.93 28.85
C SER A 60 6.01 10.83 27.81
N GLY A 61 6.30 10.63 26.52
CA GLY A 61 5.91 11.56 25.45
C GLY A 61 6.74 12.84 25.40
N GLN A 62 7.80 12.99 26.24
CA GLN A 62 8.79 14.08 26.12
C GLN A 62 9.63 13.93 24.85
N VAL A 63 9.90 12.71 24.40
CA VAL A 63 10.46 12.41 23.08
C VAL A 63 9.40 11.71 22.25
N ARG A 64 9.29 12.12 20.98
CA ARG A 64 8.26 11.67 20.06
C ARG A 64 8.92 11.23 18.77
N PHE A 65 8.85 9.94 18.50
CA PHE A 65 9.36 9.34 17.28
C PHE A 65 8.24 9.38 16.26
N GLY A 66 8.20 10.38 15.38
CA GLY A 66 7.14 10.53 14.38
C GLY A 66 7.21 9.46 13.30
N ASP A 67 6.06 9.19 12.66
CA ASP A 67 6.00 8.32 11.48
C ASP A 67 6.94 8.85 10.37
N ALA A 68 7.64 7.93 9.71
CA ALA A 68 8.39 8.25 8.51
C ALA A 68 7.46 8.20 7.30
N LEU A 69 7.17 9.37 6.75
CA LEU A 69 6.32 9.54 5.58
C LEU A 69 7.15 9.43 4.30
N PRO A 70 6.61 8.91 3.20
CA PRO A 70 7.38 8.71 1.97
C PRO A 70 7.78 10.04 1.32
N LEU A 71 8.95 10.05 0.69
CA LEU A 71 9.48 11.16 -0.07
C LEU A 71 9.22 10.93 -1.57
N ALA A 72 8.74 11.98 -2.25
CA ALA A 72 8.68 12.02 -3.71
C ALA A 72 9.73 13.03 -4.20
N ASN A 73 10.76 12.56 -4.90
CA ASN A 73 11.90 13.37 -5.36
C ASN A 73 12.50 14.21 -4.22
N ASP A 74 12.79 13.56 -3.09
CA ASP A 74 13.32 14.16 -1.86
C ASP A 74 12.44 15.24 -1.20
N GLN A 75 11.20 15.39 -1.64
CA GLN A 75 10.23 16.28 -1.00
C GLN A 75 9.20 15.50 -0.18
N PRO A 76 8.76 16.05 0.97
CA PRO A 76 7.78 15.42 1.83
C PRO A 76 6.43 15.25 1.13
N THR A 77 5.76 14.16 1.46
CA THR A 77 4.38 13.89 1.05
C THR A 77 3.54 13.57 2.28
N TRP A 78 2.23 13.77 2.18
CA TRP A 78 1.30 13.60 3.29
C TRP A 78 0.11 12.73 2.91
N PRO A 79 -0.48 12.00 3.86
CA PRO A 79 -1.57 11.08 3.55
C PRO A 79 -2.75 11.82 2.93
N ILE A 80 -3.28 11.37 1.79
CA ILE A 80 -4.39 12.08 1.13
C ILE A 80 -5.53 12.38 2.13
N PRO A 81 -5.97 13.65 2.23
CA PRO A 81 -7.07 14.02 3.10
C PRO A 81 -8.38 13.29 2.74
N LEU A 82 -9.03 12.68 3.72
CA LEU A 82 -10.26 11.92 3.52
C LEU A 82 -11.46 12.79 3.11
N CYS A 83 -11.38 14.11 3.27
CA CYS A 83 -12.39 15.03 2.77
C CYS A 83 -12.35 15.21 1.25
N TRP A 84 -11.28 14.78 0.56
CA TRP A 84 -11.15 14.90 -0.88
C TRP A 84 -11.85 13.77 -1.63
N HIS A 85 -12.70 14.17 -2.59
CA HIS A 85 -13.51 13.26 -3.37
C HIS A 85 -13.40 13.60 -4.86
N GLU A 86 -13.35 12.57 -5.69
CA GLU A 86 -13.50 12.66 -7.14
C GLU A 86 -14.94 12.28 -7.53
N ARG A 87 -15.33 12.63 -8.76
CA ARG A 87 -16.57 12.15 -9.36
C ARG A 87 -16.38 10.68 -9.75
N LYS A 88 -17.35 9.82 -9.44
CA LYS A 88 -17.29 8.41 -9.82
C LYS A 88 -17.19 8.26 -11.35
N GLY A 89 -16.12 7.60 -11.81
CA GLY A 89 -15.85 7.40 -13.25
C GLY A 89 -14.97 8.50 -13.86
N THR A 90 -14.66 9.56 -13.12
CA THR A 90 -13.79 10.66 -13.57
C THR A 90 -12.59 10.76 -12.63
N PRO A 91 -11.55 9.94 -12.82
CA PRO A 91 -10.42 9.90 -11.89
C PRO A 91 -9.71 11.25 -11.84
N ALA A 92 -9.40 11.71 -10.63
CA ALA A 92 -8.62 12.93 -10.37
C ALA A 92 -7.11 12.70 -10.49
N VAL A 93 -6.65 11.47 -10.27
CA VAL A 93 -5.24 11.11 -10.37
C VAL A 93 -4.90 10.62 -11.78
N ARG A 94 -3.89 11.23 -12.41
CA ARG A 94 -3.32 10.83 -13.71
C ARG A 94 -1.82 10.99 -13.65
N GLU A 95 -1.04 9.99 -14.10
CA GLU A 95 0.44 10.11 -14.20
C GLU A 95 1.08 10.72 -12.94
N GLN A 96 0.76 10.17 -11.76
CA GLN A 96 1.25 10.65 -10.45
C GLN A 96 0.93 12.13 -10.15
N THR A 97 -0.15 12.64 -10.72
CA THR A 97 -0.61 14.02 -10.56
C THR A 97 -2.06 14.02 -10.16
N ILE A 98 -2.41 14.82 -9.17
CA ILE A 98 -3.79 15.14 -8.84
C ILE A 98 -4.21 16.37 -9.64
N ASP A 99 -5.25 16.22 -10.47
CA ASP A 99 -5.92 17.33 -11.14
C ASP A 99 -6.89 18.00 -10.14
N ALA A 100 -6.51 19.20 -9.67
CA ALA A 100 -7.28 19.95 -8.68
C ALA A 100 -8.74 20.16 -9.08
N THR A 101 -9.00 20.41 -10.37
CA THR A 101 -10.36 20.68 -10.89
C THR A 101 -11.29 19.46 -10.83
N ARG A 102 -10.72 18.28 -10.60
CA ARG A 102 -11.47 17.01 -10.45
C ARG A 102 -11.60 16.58 -9.00
N VAL A 103 -11.01 17.33 -8.07
CA VAL A 103 -11.08 17.08 -6.64
C VAL A 103 -12.03 18.07 -5.99
N ARG A 104 -12.97 17.55 -5.22
CA ARG A 104 -13.84 18.32 -4.35
C ARG A 104 -13.47 18.05 -2.89
N ASN A 105 -13.21 19.11 -2.15
CA ASN A 105 -13.13 19.07 -0.70
C ASN A 105 -14.55 19.16 -0.11
N LEU A 106 -15.08 18.03 0.35
CA LEU A 106 -16.46 17.94 0.84
C LEU A 106 -16.69 18.63 2.20
N GLN A 107 -15.65 19.17 2.85
CA GLN A 107 -15.84 20.10 3.99
C GLN A 107 -16.64 21.35 3.60
N PHE A 108 -16.61 21.72 2.32
CA PHE A 108 -17.34 22.87 1.77
C PHE A 108 -18.66 22.46 1.08
N GLY A 109 -19.13 21.23 1.34
CA GLY A 109 -20.39 20.72 0.82
C GLY A 109 -20.25 19.84 -0.44
N PRO A 110 -21.37 19.19 -0.84
CA PRO A 110 -21.41 18.24 -1.93
C PRO A 110 -21.13 18.87 -3.30
N PHE A 111 -21.02 18.03 -4.32
CA PHE A 111 -21.06 18.47 -5.71
C PHE A 111 -22.42 19.13 -6.03
N GLU A 112 -22.41 20.29 -6.68
CA GLU A 112 -23.63 21.06 -6.97
C GLU A 112 -24.61 20.30 -7.88
N ASP A 113 -24.08 19.48 -8.78
CA ASP A 113 -24.85 18.64 -9.69
C ASP A 113 -25.26 17.29 -9.08
N ASN A 114 -25.09 17.11 -7.76
CA ASN A 114 -25.39 15.88 -7.02
C ASN A 114 -24.69 14.63 -7.58
N ALA A 115 -23.55 14.79 -8.26
CA ALA A 115 -22.77 13.66 -8.74
C ALA A 115 -22.31 12.77 -7.59
N GLN A 116 -22.31 11.45 -7.83
CA GLN A 116 -21.89 10.48 -6.82
C GLN A 116 -20.40 10.68 -6.46
N PRO A 117 -20.09 11.05 -5.20
CA PRO A 117 -18.71 11.23 -4.77
C PRO A 117 -18.03 9.86 -4.60
N LYS A 118 -16.74 9.80 -4.94
CA LYS A 118 -15.84 8.70 -4.63
C LYS A 118 -14.63 9.26 -3.90
N GLN A 119 -14.39 8.80 -2.69
CA GLN A 119 -13.29 9.29 -1.86
C GLN A 119 -11.92 8.93 -2.46
N LEU A 120 -10.99 9.88 -2.43
CA LEU A 120 -9.57 9.62 -2.68
C LEU A 120 -8.97 9.01 -1.41
N ARG A 121 -8.78 7.69 -1.44
CA ARG A 121 -8.60 6.87 -0.21
C ARG A 121 -7.20 6.27 -0.01
N ALA A 122 -6.26 6.53 -0.92
CA ALA A 122 -4.96 5.85 -0.91
C ALA A 122 -3.83 6.70 -1.50
N GLY A 123 -2.66 6.56 -0.89
CA GLY A 123 -1.44 7.24 -1.28
C GLY A 123 -1.25 8.57 -0.54
N TYR A 124 -0.28 9.32 -1.05
CA TYR A 124 0.20 10.55 -0.46
C TYR A 124 0.15 11.67 -1.49
N VAL A 125 0.02 12.90 -1.00
CA VAL A 125 0.00 14.12 -1.80
C VAL A 125 1.11 15.05 -1.34
N ARG A 126 1.79 15.67 -2.28
CA ARG A 126 2.72 16.79 -2.05
C ARG A 126 2.02 18.13 -2.27
N ALA A 127 2.60 19.22 -1.77
CA ALA A 127 2.00 20.56 -1.83
C ALA A 127 1.74 21.05 -3.27
N ASP A 128 2.45 20.51 -4.26
CA ASP A 128 2.29 20.78 -5.69
C ASP A 128 1.33 19.81 -6.42
N GLY A 129 0.59 18.99 -5.67
CA GLY A 129 -0.38 18.05 -6.19
C GLY A 129 0.23 16.76 -6.77
N HIS A 130 1.51 16.50 -6.57
CA HIS A 130 2.10 15.21 -6.92
C HIS A 130 1.50 14.10 -6.05
N HIS A 131 1.00 13.05 -6.69
CA HIS A 131 0.45 11.85 -6.07
C HIS A 131 1.52 10.77 -6.01
N LEU A 132 1.79 10.27 -4.81
CA LEU A 132 2.70 9.17 -4.58
C LEU A 132 1.94 7.95 -4.05
N SER A 133 2.15 6.80 -4.71
CA SER A 133 1.79 5.50 -4.16
C SER A 133 3.07 4.77 -3.79
N VAL A 134 3.19 4.34 -2.54
CA VAL A 134 4.33 3.55 -2.09
C VAL A 134 4.32 2.19 -2.77
N GLU A 135 5.44 1.81 -3.35
CA GLU A 135 5.59 0.52 -4.00
C GLU A 135 5.71 -0.60 -2.97
N LYS A 136 4.85 -1.61 -3.11
CA LYS A 136 4.85 -2.79 -2.27
C LYS A 136 5.11 -4.05 -3.08
N SER A 137 5.68 -5.05 -2.43
CA SER A 137 5.82 -6.39 -2.98
C SER A 137 5.21 -7.42 -2.06
N PHE A 138 4.45 -8.34 -2.64
CA PHE A 138 3.96 -9.52 -1.95
C PHE A 138 4.83 -10.73 -2.31
N ARG A 139 5.35 -11.43 -1.29
CA ARG A 139 6.11 -12.68 -1.46
C ARG A 139 5.48 -13.79 -0.62
N MET A 140 5.31 -14.96 -1.22
CA MET A 140 4.91 -16.17 -0.52
C MET A 140 6.14 -17.01 -0.21
N LYS A 141 6.31 -17.39 1.05
CA LYS A 141 7.32 -18.34 1.52
C LYS A 141 6.63 -19.61 1.98
N THR A 142 7.28 -20.74 1.73
CA THR A 142 6.88 -22.02 2.29
C THR A 142 8.03 -22.64 3.06
N ALA A 143 7.74 -23.31 4.17
CA ALA A 143 8.77 -24.06 4.88
C ALA A 143 9.01 -25.41 4.20
N ILE A 144 10.27 -25.80 4.05
CA ILE A 144 10.67 -27.13 3.57
C ILE A 144 11.10 -27.94 4.78
N ASP A 145 10.54 -29.13 4.95
CA ASP A 145 11.00 -30.08 5.97
C ASP A 145 12.40 -30.60 5.57
N PRO A 146 13.44 -30.31 6.38
CA PRO A 146 14.81 -30.69 6.04
C PRO A 146 15.03 -32.20 6.02
N LYS A 147 14.16 -33.01 6.65
CA LYS A 147 14.26 -34.47 6.66
C LYS A 147 13.66 -35.10 5.42
N THR A 148 12.56 -34.54 4.91
CA THR A 148 11.81 -35.13 3.78
C THR A 148 12.02 -34.40 2.46
N GLY A 149 12.57 -33.18 2.49
CA GLY A 149 12.74 -32.32 1.31
C GLY A 149 11.41 -31.84 0.72
N ARG A 150 10.29 -32.06 1.42
CA ARG A 150 8.94 -31.69 1.00
C ARG A 150 8.50 -30.40 1.68
N VAL A 151 7.55 -29.72 1.06
CA VAL A 151 6.85 -28.60 1.68
C VAL A 151 6.19 -29.10 2.96
N ALA A 152 6.48 -28.44 4.09
CA ALA A 152 5.84 -28.73 5.35
C ALA A 152 4.36 -28.33 5.29
N GLU A 153 3.47 -29.22 5.74
CA GLU A 153 2.03 -28.95 5.76
C GLU A 153 1.69 -27.70 6.57
N ALA A 154 0.74 -26.91 6.08
CA ALA A 154 0.25 -25.67 6.70
C ALA A 154 1.33 -24.58 6.96
N GLN A 155 2.49 -24.65 6.29
CA GLN A 155 3.55 -23.64 6.41
C GLN A 155 3.67 -22.79 5.13
N LEU A 156 2.57 -22.18 4.68
CA LEU A 156 2.55 -21.22 3.58
C LEU A 156 2.21 -19.83 4.14
N PHE A 157 3.18 -18.91 4.09
CA PHE A 157 3.03 -17.55 4.62
C PHE A 157 3.29 -16.53 3.52
N GLY A 158 2.40 -15.54 3.38
CA GLY A 158 2.55 -14.46 2.41
C GLY A 158 2.77 -13.13 3.12
N TYR A 159 3.92 -12.49 2.89
CA TYR A 159 4.23 -11.18 3.45
C TYR A 159 4.15 -10.10 2.38
N GLU A 160 3.51 -8.98 2.70
CA GLU A 160 3.67 -7.73 1.97
C GLU A 160 4.80 -6.90 2.61
N SER A 161 5.67 -6.36 1.78
CA SER A 161 6.77 -5.47 2.16
C SER A 161 6.73 -4.19 1.35
N ILE A 162 7.20 -3.10 1.95
CA ILE A 162 7.56 -1.89 1.22
C ILE A 162 8.86 -2.19 0.46
N ARG A 163 8.91 -1.91 -0.83
CA ARG A 163 10.08 -2.21 -1.66
C ARG A 163 11.30 -1.37 -1.32
N ALA A 164 12.47 -1.99 -1.43
CA ALA A 164 13.77 -1.29 -1.43
C ALA A 164 13.83 -0.17 -2.48
N GLY A 165 14.73 0.80 -2.27
CA GLY A 165 14.97 1.95 -3.15
C GLY A 165 14.16 3.20 -2.81
N GLN A 166 13.06 3.05 -2.07
CA GLN A 166 12.21 4.17 -1.65
C GLN A 166 12.82 4.95 -0.49
N CYS A 167 12.52 6.24 -0.42
CA CYS A 167 12.99 7.13 0.65
C CYS A 167 11.82 7.63 1.50
N PHE A 168 12.06 7.79 2.80
CA PHE A 168 11.10 8.28 3.78
C PHE A 168 11.76 9.36 4.64
N VAL A 169 10.96 10.25 5.22
CA VAL A 169 11.43 11.28 6.14
C VAL A 169 10.72 11.13 7.49
N ALA A 170 11.52 10.98 8.55
CA ALA A 170 11.04 10.89 9.92
C ALA A 170 11.46 12.12 10.73
N ARG A 171 10.63 12.49 11.70
CA ARG A 171 10.91 13.58 12.65
C ARG A 171 10.92 13.01 14.06
N VAL A 172 12.03 13.14 14.77
CA VAL A 172 12.12 12.88 16.20
C VAL A 172 12.13 14.21 16.93
N ARG A 173 11.12 14.47 17.76
CA ARG A 173 10.96 15.74 18.48
C ARG A 173 11.10 15.53 19.97
N ALA A 174 11.79 16.44 20.65
CA ALA A 174 11.96 16.44 22.10
C ALA A 174 11.49 17.74 22.75
N ALA A 175 10.90 17.61 23.92
CA ALA A 175 10.58 18.73 24.79
C ALA A 175 11.86 19.52 25.17
N ASN A 176 11.72 20.83 25.37
CA ASN A 176 12.87 21.70 25.64
C ASN A 176 13.52 21.42 27.01
N ASP A 177 12.78 20.82 27.94
CA ASP A 177 13.22 20.48 29.30
C ASP A 177 13.90 19.09 29.40
N LEU A 178 14.01 18.34 28.29
CA LEU A 178 14.81 17.11 28.25
C LEU A 178 16.30 17.41 28.50
N ASP A 179 16.99 16.53 29.21
CA ASP A 179 18.44 16.69 29.42
C ASP A 179 19.22 16.65 28.08
N ASP A 180 20.18 17.56 27.90
CA ASP A 180 20.97 17.67 26.66
C ASP A 180 21.84 16.43 26.41
N ALA A 181 22.40 15.83 27.46
CA ALA A 181 23.19 14.61 27.31
C ALA A 181 22.31 13.43 26.87
N LEU A 182 21.09 13.32 27.42
CA LEU A 182 20.11 12.31 26.97
C LEU A 182 19.69 12.52 25.51
N TRP A 183 19.42 13.76 25.11
CA TRP A 183 19.08 14.09 23.73
C TRP A 183 20.24 13.74 22.78
N ASN A 184 21.47 14.13 23.11
CA ASN A 184 22.64 13.87 22.28
C ASN A 184 22.93 12.36 22.15
N ARG A 185 22.79 11.58 23.23
CA ARG A 185 22.89 10.12 23.18
C ARG A 185 21.86 9.49 22.24
N LEU A 186 20.62 9.98 22.28
CA LEU A 186 19.57 9.51 21.38
C LEU A 186 19.91 9.81 19.91
N VAL A 187 20.33 11.05 19.63
CA VAL A 187 20.74 11.46 18.28
C VAL A 187 21.87 10.58 17.77
N GLN A 188 22.95 10.44 18.54
CA GLN A 188 24.10 9.59 18.22
C GLN A 188 23.69 8.16 17.87
N VAL A 189 22.86 7.52 18.69
CA VAL A 189 22.40 6.15 18.44
C VAL A 189 21.60 5.99 17.14
N LEU A 190 20.91 7.06 16.71
CA LEU A 190 20.15 7.07 15.47
C LEU A 190 20.97 7.47 14.24
N THR A 191 22.06 8.25 14.40
CA THR A 191 22.80 8.85 13.29
C THR A 191 24.24 8.36 13.11
N ASP A 192 24.88 7.83 14.16
CA ASP A 192 26.29 7.37 14.08
C ASP A 192 26.43 6.04 13.34
N GLN A 193 25.31 5.42 12.99
CA GLN A 193 25.26 4.20 12.19
C GLN A 193 24.90 4.57 10.75
N GLU A 194 25.63 3.99 9.79
CA GLU A 194 25.23 4.11 8.37
C GLU A 194 23.87 3.46 8.11
N GLU A 195 23.53 2.43 8.90
CA GLU A 195 22.30 1.63 8.71
C GLU A 195 21.54 1.34 10.01
N LEU A 196 20.21 1.30 9.90
CA LEU A 196 19.28 0.77 10.91
C LEU A 196 18.57 -0.47 10.40
N LEU A 197 18.19 -1.35 11.33
CA LEU A 197 17.35 -2.52 11.07
C LEU A 197 15.92 -2.27 11.56
N LEU A 198 15.03 -1.94 10.63
CA LEU A 198 13.62 -1.61 10.89
C LEU A 198 12.67 -2.71 10.40
N GLY A 199 11.48 -2.80 10.98
CA GLY A 199 10.46 -3.78 10.59
C GLY A 199 10.70 -5.22 11.08
N ARG A 200 10.00 -6.18 10.46
CA ARG A 200 10.07 -7.62 10.77
C ARG A 200 11.12 -8.35 9.92
N SER A 201 11.49 -9.55 10.38
CA SER A 201 12.37 -10.49 9.67
C SER A 201 13.76 -9.93 9.32
N ARG A 202 14.29 -9.06 10.19
CA ARG A 202 15.55 -8.33 10.02
C ARG A 202 16.80 -9.19 9.83
N SER A 203 16.76 -10.44 10.28
CA SER A 203 17.87 -11.40 10.15
C SER A 203 17.78 -12.27 8.90
N ALA A 204 16.80 -12.03 8.02
CA ALA A 204 16.44 -12.92 6.92
C ALA A 204 16.06 -12.13 5.65
N GLU A 205 16.90 -11.16 5.25
CA GLU A 205 16.82 -10.40 3.98
C GLU A 205 15.87 -9.18 3.95
N TYR A 206 15.50 -8.63 5.12
CA TYR A 206 14.60 -7.48 5.21
C TYR A 206 15.11 -6.43 6.19
N GLY A 207 14.66 -5.19 6.01
CA GLY A 207 14.70 -4.20 7.08
C GLY A 207 15.95 -3.34 7.15
N ARG A 208 16.96 -3.54 6.29
CA ARG A 208 18.12 -2.63 6.21
C ARG A 208 17.73 -1.28 5.61
N VAL A 209 18.04 -0.22 6.34
CA VAL A 209 17.69 1.16 6.01
C VAL A 209 18.91 2.04 6.23
N ALA A 210 19.37 2.73 5.18
CA ALA A 210 20.39 3.76 5.31
C ALA A 210 19.79 5.00 5.96
N VAL A 211 20.54 5.62 6.88
CA VAL A 211 20.10 6.80 7.62
C VAL A 211 20.96 7.99 7.28
N GLU A 212 20.31 9.09 6.94
CA GLU A 212 20.94 10.38 6.69
C GLU A 212 20.28 11.42 7.59
N ARG A 213 21.08 12.12 8.39
CA ARG A 213 20.62 13.27 9.17
C ARG A 213 20.47 14.46 8.23
N LEU A 214 19.30 15.10 8.25
CA LEU A 214 19.09 16.36 7.57
C LEU A 214 19.31 17.51 8.57
N ASP A 215 20.32 18.34 8.30
CA ASP A 215 20.68 19.46 9.20
C ASP A 215 19.70 20.62 9.16
N GLN A 216 18.92 20.71 8.09
CA GLN A 216 17.81 21.64 7.97
C GLN A 216 16.53 20.82 7.86
N THR A 217 15.50 21.21 8.61
CA THR A 217 14.14 20.74 8.37
C THR A 217 13.69 21.37 7.04
N PRO A 218 13.42 20.60 5.96
CA PRO A 218 12.80 21.15 4.77
C PRO A 218 11.63 22.05 5.16
N SER A 219 11.61 23.30 4.68
CA SER A 219 10.51 24.25 4.90
C SER A 219 9.16 23.64 4.52
N GLU A 220 9.18 22.74 3.55
CA GLU A 220 8.03 22.03 3.03
C GLU A 220 7.47 21.01 4.01
N LEU A 221 8.22 20.53 5.02
CA LEU A 221 7.72 19.59 6.04
C LEU A 221 6.64 20.19 6.94
N GLU A 222 6.53 21.52 6.97
CA GLU A 222 5.49 22.24 7.70
C GLU A 222 4.30 22.52 6.78
N LEU A 223 3.24 21.72 6.95
CA LEU A 223 1.92 21.95 6.34
C LEU A 223 1.09 23.02 7.07
N ALA A 224 1.68 23.72 8.03
CA ALA A 224 1.01 24.80 8.73
C ALA A 224 0.73 25.94 7.75
N PRO A 225 -0.39 26.65 7.91
CA PRO A 225 -0.66 27.82 7.08
C PRO A 225 0.40 28.90 7.35
N LYS A 226 0.83 29.59 6.29
CA LYS A 226 1.81 30.68 6.39
C LYS A 226 1.37 31.78 7.36
N GLU A 227 0.06 31.98 7.46
CA GLU A 227 -0.58 32.86 8.45
C GLU A 227 -1.70 32.11 9.16
N ARG A 228 -1.81 32.29 10.48
CA ARG A 228 -2.89 31.65 11.24
C ARG A 228 -4.25 32.20 10.83
N VAL A 229 -5.11 31.31 10.36
CA VAL A 229 -6.49 31.62 10.04
C VAL A 229 -7.23 31.95 11.34
N LYS A 230 -7.67 33.20 11.51
CA LYS A 230 -8.48 33.63 12.66
C LYS A 230 -9.97 33.34 12.45
N GLY A 231 -10.26 32.14 11.96
CA GLY A 231 -11.61 31.67 11.70
C GLY A 231 -12.31 31.14 12.95
N LEU A 232 -13.63 31.00 12.87
CA LEU A 232 -14.43 30.26 13.86
C LEU A 232 -14.56 28.77 13.48
N THR A 233 -14.19 28.42 12.25
CA THR A 233 -14.07 27.04 11.81
C THR A 233 -12.59 26.68 11.78
N VAL A 234 -12.25 25.53 12.33
CA VAL A 234 -10.89 24.99 12.34
C VAL A 234 -10.92 23.60 11.75
N THR A 235 -9.98 23.33 10.86
CA THR A 235 -9.77 22.01 10.27
C THR A 235 -8.52 21.37 10.87
N LEU A 236 -8.67 20.19 11.46
CA LEU A 236 -7.55 19.34 11.86
C LEU A 236 -7.35 18.22 10.84
N TRP A 237 -6.18 18.15 10.21
CA TRP A 237 -5.80 17.04 9.34
C TRP A 237 -4.85 16.10 10.09
N CYS A 238 -5.28 14.86 10.32
CA CYS A 238 -4.49 13.84 10.99
C CYS A 238 -3.36 13.37 10.06
N LEU A 239 -2.11 13.73 10.36
CA LEU A 239 -0.93 13.32 9.60
C LEU A 239 -0.38 11.96 10.06
N SER A 240 -0.68 11.58 11.30
CA SER A 240 -0.47 10.24 11.84
C SER A 240 -1.79 9.67 12.38
N ASP A 241 -1.79 8.39 12.76
CA ASP A 241 -2.90 7.80 13.52
C ASP A 241 -3.09 8.56 14.85
N VAL A 242 -4.34 8.69 15.32
CA VAL A 242 -4.72 9.40 16.56
C VAL A 242 -5.47 8.46 17.49
N ALA A 243 -4.96 8.28 18.72
CA ALA A 243 -5.57 7.45 19.74
C ALA A 243 -6.23 8.33 20.80
N LEU A 244 -7.57 8.42 20.77
CA LEU A 244 -8.32 9.23 21.72
C LEU A 244 -8.83 8.39 22.89
N VAL A 245 -9.06 9.08 24.02
CA VAL A 245 -9.77 8.52 25.17
C VAL A 245 -10.96 9.40 25.51
N ASP A 246 -11.99 8.79 26.08
CA ASP A 246 -13.11 9.51 26.67
C ASP A 246 -12.75 10.05 28.07
N HIS A 247 -13.72 10.72 28.70
CA HIS A 247 -13.58 11.26 30.06
C HIS A 247 -13.27 10.18 31.12
N TRP A 248 -13.57 8.91 30.85
CA TRP A 248 -13.28 7.77 31.74
C TRP A 248 -11.92 7.12 31.45
N GLY A 249 -11.15 7.67 30.51
CA GLY A 249 -9.87 7.11 30.06
C GLY A 249 -10.01 5.87 29.17
N GLN A 250 -11.22 5.57 28.67
CA GLN A 250 -11.44 4.45 27.75
C GLN A 250 -11.15 4.86 26.30
N PRO A 251 -10.57 3.99 25.46
CA PRO A 251 -10.38 4.30 24.04
C PRO A 251 -11.69 4.70 23.36
N THR A 252 -11.66 5.76 22.57
CA THR A 252 -12.82 6.23 21.79
C THR A 252 -12.42 6.54 20.34
N LEU A 253 -13.34 6.27 19.42
CA LEU A 253 -13.22 6.64 18.00
C LEU A 253 -14.06 7.88 17.67
N THR A 254 -14.82 8.39 18.64
CA THR A 254 -15.64 9.59 18.51
C THR A 254 -14.85 10.77 19.08
N PRO A 255 -14.30 11.67 18.25
CA PRO A 255 -13.63 12.86 18.75
C PRO A 255 -14.59 13.72 19.58
N THR A 256 -14.09 14.22 20.69
CA THR A 256 -14.70 15.27 21.50
C THR A 256 -13.68 16.38 21.68
N LEU A 257 -14.12 17.59 22.02
CA LEU A 257 -13.17 18.68 22.28
C LEU A 257 -12.23 18.34 23.43
N GLU A 258 -12.75 17.75 24.51
CA GLU A 258 -11.95 17.32 25.65
C GLU A 258 -10.85 16.33 25.21
N ALA A 259 -11.19 15.33 24.40
CA ALA A 259 -10.23 14.37 23.87
C ALA A 259 -9.17 15.01 22.95
N LEU A 260 -9.51 16.13 22.31
CA LEU A 260 -8.59 16.94 21.50
C LEU A 260 -7.77 17.96 22.33
N GLY A 261 -8.03 18.07 23.64
CA GLY A 261 -7.36 19.03 24.52
C GLY A 261 -7.91 20.47 24.43
N LEU A 262 -9.19 20.60 24.05
CA LEU A 262 -9.92 21.86 23.92
C LEU A 262 -11.11 21.91 24.88
N GLU A 263 -11.43 23.10 25.38
CA GLU A 263 -12.46 23.30 26.41
C GLU A 263 -13.74 23.97 25.87
N ARG A 264 -13.75 24.43 24.61
CA ARG A 264 -14.82 25.26 24.05
C ARG A 264 -15.07 24.98 22.56
N GLY A 265 -16.32 25.14 22.14
CA GLY A 265 -16.79 24.89 20.77
C GLY A 265 -17.56 23.59 20.62
N GLU A 266 -17.55 23.03 19.41
CA GLU A 266 -18.15 21.74 19.08
C GLU A 266 -17.45 21.09 17.87
N ILE A 267 -17.67 19.79 17.69
CA ILE A 267 -17.26 19.08 16.47
C ILE A 267 -18.24 19.41 15.35
N ALA A 268 -17.74 19.91 14.22
CA ALA A 268 -18.50 20.09 12.99
C ALA A 268 -18.55 18.76 12.22
N TRP A 269 -19.51 17.89 12.56
CA TRP A 269 -19.64 16.55 11.99
C TRP A 269 -19.83 16.55 10.48
N GLU A 270 -20.50 17.57 9.94
CA GLU A 270 -20.69 17.78 8.51
C GLU A 270 -19.39 18.10 7.75
N GLN A 271 -18.33 18.47 8.47
CA GLN A 271 -16.98 18.76 7.95
C GLN A 271 -15.96 17.70 8.40
N THR A 272 -16.40 16.61 9.03
CA THR A 272 -15.53 15.59 9.64
C THR A 272 -15.55 14.31 8.82
N PHE A 273 -14.37 13.83 8.44
CA PHE A 273 -14.14 12.65 7.60
C PHE A 273 -13.16 11.71 8.29
N LEU A 274 -13.68 10.62 8.84
CA LEU A 274 -12.92 9.69 9.67
C LEU A 274 -12.79 8.33 9.03
N ARG A 275 -11.64 7.70 9.26
CA ARG A 275 -11.45 6.27 9.06
C ARG A 275 -10.81 5.69 10.31
N PHE A 276 -11.05 4.42 10.57
CA PHE A 276 -10.62 3.78 11.81
C PHE A 276 -9.89 2.49 11.51
N ARG A 277 -8.97 2.12 12.40
CA ARG A 277 -8.37 0.79 12.45
C ARG A 277 -8.12 0.39 13.89
N ARG A 278 -7.86 -0.90 14.09
CA ARG A 278 -7.35 -1.44 15.34
C ARG A 278 -6.14 -2.31 15.08
N TYR A 279 -5.17 -2.27 15.98
CA TYR A 279 -3.97 -3.09 15.88
C TYR A 279 -3.33 -3.28 17.26
N ALA A 280 -2.59 -4.37 17.43
CA ALA A 280 -1.75 -4.61 18.59
C ALA A 280 -0.29 -4.72 18.12
N LEU A 281 0.62 -4.02 18.81
CA LEU A 281 2.05 -4.05 18.49
C LEU A 281 2.70 -5.27 19.14
N TRP A 282 3.65 -5.90 18.45
CA TRP A 282 4.45 -6.96 19.05
C TRP A 282 5.58 -6.35 19.89
N ASN A 283 5.60 -6.67 21.18
CA ASN A 283 6.65 -6.28 22.09
C ASN A 283 7.72 -7.39 22.17
N ARG A 284 8.90 -7.10 21.62
CA ARG A 284 10.00 -8.08 21.58
C ARG A 284 10.51 -8.48 22.96
N TYR A 285 10.54 -7.56 23.92
CA TYR A 285 11.04 -7.83 25.27
C TYR A 285 10.08 -8.74 26.04
N ARG A 286 8.77 -8.50 25.93
CA ARG A 286 7.73 -9.32 26.56
C ARG A 286 7.39 -10.60 25.78
N ASN A 287 7.89 -10.72 24.56
CA ASN A 287 7.57 -11.81 23.64
C ASN A 287 6.05 -12.00 23.44
N GLY A 288 5.33 -10.90 23.26
CA GLY A 288 3.87 -10.89 23.16
C GLY A 288 3.33 -9.59 22.57
N TYR A 289 2.04 -9.58 22.26
CA TYR A 289 1.35 -8.37 21.81
C TYR A 289 1.10 -7.43 23.00
N ASP A 290 1.30 -6.13 22.79
CA ASP A 290 0.85 -5.07 23.68
C ASP A 290 -0.67 -4.87 23.56
N VAL A 291 -1.22 -3.97 24.40
CA VAL A 291 -2.65 -3.63 24.40
C VAL A 291 -3.09 -3.18 23.00
N GLU A 292 -4.24 -3.69 22.55
CA GLU A 292 -4.86 -3.28 21.29
C GLU A 292 -5.14 -1.77 21.31
N ARG A 293 -4.75 -1.09 20.24
CA ARG A 293 -5.02 0.32 20.01
C ARG A 293 -6.18 0.44 19.03
N GLN A 294 -7.17 1.24 19.40
CA GLN A 294 -8.22 1.70 18.50
C GLN A 294 -7.88 3.15 18.13
N VAL A 295 -7.78 3.43 16.83
CA VAL A 295 -7.28 4.73 16.37
C VAL A 295 -8.10 5.27 15.21
N ILE A 296 -8.17 6.60 15.14
CA ILE A 296 -8.53 7.35 13.94
C ILE A 296 -7.30 7.33 13.02
N GLN A 297 -7.46 6.88 11.78
CA GLN A 297 -6.36 6.73 10.84
C GLN A 297 -5.84 8.07 10.33
N HIS A 298 -4.54 8.14 10.05
CA HIS A 298 -3.96 9.24 9.27
C HIS A 298 -4.73 9.47 7.95
N GLY A 299 -4.71 10.72 7.47
CA GLY A 299 -5.58 11.19 6.38
C GLY A 299 -6.95 11.66 6.86
N SER A 300 -7.43 11.24 8.04
CA SER A 300 -8.69 11.73 8.60
C SER A 300 -8.67 13.24 8.82
N VAL A 301 -9.84 13.86 8.69
CA VAL A 301 -10.04 15.30 8.84
C VAL A 301 -11.14 15.55 9.87
N ILE A 302 -10.87 16.40 10.85
CA ILE A 302 -11.82 16.77 11.91
C ILE A 302 -12.13 18.25 11.79
N GLY A 303 -13.38 18.58 11.53
CA GLY A 303 -13.87 19.95 11.53
C GLY A 303 -14.31 20.37 12.94
N LEU A 304 -13.97 21.58 13.35
CA LEU A 304 -14.36 22.18 14.62
C LEU A 304 -15.09 23.51 14.36
N ARG A 305 -16.07 23.81 15.20
CA ARG A 305 -16.70 25.13 15.29
C ARG A 305 -16.43 25.71 16.67
N LEU A 306 -15.71 26.83 16.71
CA LEU A 306 -15.28 27.50 17.93
C LEU A 306 -16.06 28.80 18.13
N PRO A 307 -16.36 29.20 19.38
CA PRO A 307 -17.04 30.47 19.66
C PRO A 307 -16.14 31.69 19.44
N SER A 308 -14.82 31.51 19.44
CA SER A 308 -13.84 32.51 19.00
C SER A 308 -12.58 31.79 18.47
N PRO A 309 -11.70 32.47 17.71
CA PRO A 309 -10.52 31.84 17.11
C PRO A 309 -9.63 31.14 18.14
N LEU A 310 -8.85 30.15 17.70
CA LEU A 310 -7.88 29.46 18.56
C LEU A 310 -6.94 30.45 19.24
N THR A 311 -6.76 30.26 20.53
CA THR A 311 -5.68 30.92 21.30
C THR A 311 -4.34 30.30 20.94
N ASP A 312 -3.25 31.02 21.23
CA ASP A 312 -1.89 30.52 21.01
C ASP A 312 -1.62 29.21 21.77
N ASP A 313 -2.15 29.09 22.99
CA ASP A 313 -2.00 27.91 23.82
C ASP A 313 -2.79 26.71 23.27
N GLU A 314 -4.03 26.92 22.80
CA GLU A 314 -4.81 25.86 22.15
C GLU A 314 -4.12 25.35 20.88
N TYR A 315 -3.63 26.28 20.05
CA TYR A 315 -2.87 25.94 18.85
C TYR A 315 -1.58 25.18 19.19
N ALA A 316 -0.84 25.63 20.19
CA ALA A 316 0.38 24.96 20.66
C ALA A 316 0.09 23.56 21.21
N ARG A 317 -1.03 23.37 21.93
CA ARG A 317 -1.45 22.04 22.42
C ARG A 317 -1.77 21.09 21.27
N LEU A 318 -2.56 21.53 20.29
CA LEU A 318 -2.93 20.72 19.12
C LEU A 318 -1.70 20.33 18.29
N THR A 319 -0.83 21.28 17.99
CA THR A 319 0.38 21.04 17.18
C THR A 319 1.47 20.27 17.95
N ALA A 320 1.45 20.30 19.28
CA ALA A 320 2.19 19.36 20.12
C ALA A 320 1.60 17.93 20.10
N GLY A 321 0.54 17.68 19.34
CA GLY A 321 -0.02 16.37 19.12
C GLY A 321 -1.05 15.95 20.17
N VAL A 322 -2.00 15.16 19.70
CA VAL A 322 -3.29 14.87 20.35
C VAL A 322 -3.39 13.40 20.76
N GLY A 323 -3.97 13.15 21.93
CA GLY A 323 -4.26 11.79 22.40
C GLY A 323 -3.03 11.03 22.94
N LEU A 324 -3.16 9.71 22.95
CA LEU A 324 -2.19 8.76 23.51
C LEU A 324 -1.11 8.34 22.50
N TYR A 325 -0.04 7.73 23.03
CA TYR A 325 1.06 7.11 22.27
C TYR A 325 1.86 8.07 21.39
N ARG A 326 1.94 9.35 21.78
CA ARG A 326 2.69 10.38 21.06
C ARG A 326 4.18 10.07 20.99
N GLU A 327 4.72 9.39 22.00
CA GLU A 327 6.08 8.86 21.99
C GLU A 327 6.31 7.90 20.82
N ALA A 328 5.30 7.11 20.46
CA ALA A 328 5.36 6.11 19.38
C ALA A 328 4.94 6.65 18.00
N GLY A 329 4.75 7.97 17.87
CA GLY A 329 4.48 8.64 16.60
C GLY A 329 3.02 9.01 16.33
N LEU A 330 2.11 8.70 17.26
CA LEU A 330 0.69 9.03 17.09
C LEU A 330 0.37 10.48 17.47
N GLY A 331 -0.81 10.93 17.07
CA GLY A 331 -1.38 12.20 17.48
C GLY A 331 -0.91 13.42 16.69
N TRP A 332 -0.11 13.27 15.64
CA TRP A 332 0.34 14.40 14.85
C TRP A 332 -0.76 14.91 13.92
N VAL A 333 -1.15 16.17 14.12
CA VAL A 333 -2.16 16.86 13.32
C VAL A 333 -1.60 18.15 12.72
N SER A 334 -2.08 18.53 11.55
CA SER A 334 -1.95 19.88 11.00
C SER A 334 -3.22 20.67 11.30
N VAL A 335 -3.08 21.94 11.68
CA VAL A 335 -4.19 22.86 11.96
C VAL A 335 -4.32 23.84 10.79
N ASP A 336 -5.52 23.91 10.20
CA ASP A 336 -5.86 24.74 9.04
C ASP A 336 -4.84 24.64 7.88
N PRO A 337 -4.52 23.41 7.41
CA PRO A 337 -3.53 23.24 6.36
C PRO A 337 -3.98 23.91 5.06
N GLU A 338 -3.07 24.63 4.38
CA GLU A 338 -3.36 25.44 3.18
C GLU A 338 -4.12 24.64 2.10
N LEU A 339 -3.72 23.38 1.88
CA LEU A 339 -4.35 22.43 0.95
C LEU A 339 -5.85 22.15 1.20
N LEU A 340 -6.36 22.41 2.41
CA LEU A 340 -7.73 22.12 2.81
C LEU A 340 -8.59 23.37 3.01
N THR A 341 -8.06 24.56 2.75
CA THR A 341 -8.75 25.84 2.98
C THR A 341 -9.76 26.20 1.90
N THR A 342 -9.80 25.44 0.79
CA THR A 342 -10.60 25.74 -0.39
C THR A 342 -11.46 24.56 -0.86
N LEU A 343 -12.47 24.90 -1.66
CA LEU A 343 -13.43 23.98 -2.29
C LEU A 343 -12.76 22.93 -3.18
N GLU A 344 -11.77 23.39 -3.94
CA GLU A 344 -10.87 22.60 -4.77
C GLU A 344 -9.46 22.90 -4.26
N PRO A 345 -8.55 21.91 -4.15
CA PRO A 345 -7.23 22.14 -3.60
C PRO A 345 -6.43 23.08 -4.50
N ILE A 346 -5.76 24.06 -3.88
CA ILE A 346 -4.80 24.92 -4.59
C ILE A 346 -3.41 24.32 -4.40
N PHE A 347 -2.79 23.91 -5.49
CA PHE A 347 -1.44 23.36 -5.48
C PHE A 347 -0.40 24.43 -5.76
N ASN A 348 0.73 24.34 -5.07
CA ASN A 348 1.89 25.17 -5.36
C ASN A 348 2.43 24.88 -6.76
N SER A 349 3.05 25.88 -7.38
CA SER A 349 3.76 25.69 -8.65
C SER A 349 4.80 24.59 -8.50
N ARG A 350 4.75 23.60 -9.40
CA ARG A 350 5.68 22.47 -9.39
C ARG A 350 7.12 22.93 -9.42
N LEU A 351 7.91 22.41 -8.50
CA LEU A 351 9.34 22.43 -8.65
C LEU A 351 9.68 21.46 -9.80
N VAL A 352 10.19 22.00 -10.90
CA VAL A 352 10.84 21.20 -11.94
C VAL A 352 12.13 20.67 -11.31
N VAL A 353 12.08 19.45 -10.78
CA VAL A 353 13.31 18.77 -10.38
C VAL A 353 13.99 18.36 -11.68
N PRO A 354 15.22 18.83 -11.96
CA PRO A 354 15.95 18.34 -13.13
C PRO A 354 16.09 16.83 -12.99
N ASP A 355 15.81 16.14 -14.09
CA ASP A 355 15.94 14.68 -14.18
C ASP A 355 17.37 14.32 -13.78
N THR A 356 17.56 13.82 -12.56
CA THR A 356 18.87 13.32 -12.14
C THR A 356 19.14 12.10 -13.00
N GLN A 357 20.04 12.25 -13.97
CA GLN A 357 20.51 11.12 -14.75
C GLN A 357 20.89 10.01 -13.78
N PRO A 358 20.30 8.81 -13.94
CA PRO A 358 20.75 7.68 -13.15
C PRO A 358 22.25 7.54 -13.34
N PRO A 359 23.00 7.18 -12.28
CA PRO A 359 24.44 7.01 -12.39
C PRO A 359 24.77 6.06 -13.54
N ASP A 360 25.86 6.34 -14.26
CA ASP A 360 26.28 5.53 -15.38
C ASP A 360 26.33 4.05 -14.97
N ARG A 361 25.69 3.21 -15.78
CA ARG A 361 25.63 1.77 -15.58
C ARG A 361 27.07 1.23 -15.47
N PRO A 362 27.47 0.61 -14.36
CA PRO A 362 28.78 0.00 -14.26
C PRO A 362 28.93 -1.11 -15.30
N ASP A 363 29.98 -1.06 -16.11
CA ASP A 363 30.28 -2.12 -17.09
C ASP A 363 30.87 -3.34 -16.37
N HIS A 364 29.99 -4.19 -15.84
CA HIS A 364 30.37 -5.39 -15.11
C HIS A 364 29.52 -6.61 -15.51
N PRO A 365 30.14 -7.76 -15.85
CA PRO A 365 29.42 -8.97 -16.28
C PRO A 365 28.34 -9.46 -15.30
N LEU A 366 28.58 -9.30 -13.99
CA LEU A 366 27.59 -9.63 -12.95
C LEU A 366 26.33 -8.76 -13.01
N ILE A 367 26.46 -7.46 -13.35
CA ILE A 367 25.31 -6.56 -13.48
C ILE A 367 24.47 -6.98 -14.68
N ALA A 368 25.13 -7.27 -15.81
CA ALA A 368 24.45 -7.82 -16.99
C ALA A 368 23.68 -9.12 -16.66
N TRP A 369 24.32 -10.05 -15.95
CA TRP A 369 23.69 -11.30 -15.53
C TRP A 369 22.51 -11.11 -14.56
N LEU A 370 22.64 -10.19 -13.58
CA LEU A 370 21.57 -9.86 -12.62
C LEU A 370 20.37 -9.19 -13.31
N GLU A 371 20.63 -8.31 -14.28
CA GLU A 371 19.59 -7.66 -15.09
C GLU A 371 18.86 -8.68 -15.97
N GLU A 372 19.58 -9.60 -16.61
CA GLU A 372 19.01 -10.72 -17.37
C GLU A 372 18.12 -11.61 -16.48
N ALA A 373 18.59 -11.92 -15.27
CA ALA A 373 17.83 -12.70 -14.30
C ALA A 373 16.57 -11.95 -13.78
N ALA A 374 16.68 -10.64 -13.54
CA ALA A 374 15.56 -9.81 -13.10
C ALA A 374 14.51 -9.60 -14.21
N GLN A 375 14.95 -9.45 -15.46
CA GLN A 375 14.08 -9.41 -16.63
C GLN A 375 13.34 -10.74 -16.81
N GLY A 376 14.05 -11.87 -16.72
CA GLY A 376 13.42 -13.20 -16.74
C GLY A 376 12.40 -13.42 -15.61
N GLY A 377 12.66 -12.89 -14.41
CA GLY A 377 11.71 -12.91 -13.29
C GLY A 377 10.45 -12.07 -13.53
N ASN A 378 10.60 -10.87 -14.08
CA ASN A 378 9.49 -9.97 -14.41
C ASN A 378 8.63 -10.53 -15.56
N GLU A 379 9.25 -11.11 -16.59
CA GLU A 379 8.55 -11.77 -17.70
C GLU A 379 7.73 -12.97 -17.24
N ARG A 380 8.29 -13.77 -16.33
CA ARG A 380 7.57 -14.88 -15.69
C ARG A 380 6.35 -14.39 -14.93
N ARG A 381 6.48 -13.33 -14.13
CA ARG A 381 5.36 -12.76 -13.35
C ARG A 381 4.26 -12.16 -14.22
N ARG A 382 4.62 -11.47 -15.31
CA ARG A 382 3.67 -10.97 -16.32
C ARG A 382 2.92 -12.13 -16.98
N SER A 383 3.65 -13.19 -17.35
CA SER A 383 3.06 -14.40 -17.94
C SER A 383 2.06 -15.07 -17.00
N GLU A 384 2.41 -15.23 -15.72
CA GLU A 384 1.51 -15.79 -14.71
C GLU A 384 0.25 -14.94 -14.51
N THR A 385 0.38 -13.62 -14.52
CA THR A 385 -0.75 -12.68 -14.38
C THR A 385 -1.73 -12.81 -15.55
N GLN A 386 -1.22 -12.86 -16.79
CA GLN A 386 -2.04 -13.02 -17.99
C GLN A 386 -2.76 -14.38 -18.00
N VAL A 387 -2.08 -15.46 -17.62
CA VAL A 387 -2.68 -16.80 -17.52
C VAL A 387 -3.81 -16.84 -16.49
N GLN A 388 -3.66 -16.17 -15.34
CA GLN A 388 -4.73 -16.08 -14.34
C GLN A 388 -5.96 -15.33 -14.85
N MET A 389 -5.77 -14.25 -15.63
CA MET A 389 -6.89 -13.54 -16.26
C MET A 389 -7.61 -14.43 -17.28
N LEU A 390 -6.86 -15.07 -18.18
CA LEU A 390 -7.41 -15.98 -19.19
C LEU A 390 -8.15 -17.17 -18.59
N ARG A 391 -7.64 -17.72 -17.46
CA ARG A 391 -8.30 -18.80 -16.72
C ARG A 391 -9.67 -18.37 -16.21
N LYS A 392 -9.77 -17.22 -15.54
CA LYS A 392 -11.05 -16.68 -15.05
C LYS A 392 -12.03 -16.45 -16.19
N GLU A 393 -11.53 -15.97 -17.31
CA GLU A 393 -12.34 -15.75 -18.49
C GLU A 393 -12.87 -17.07 -19.08
N LEU A 394 -12.04 -18.11 -19.12
CA LEU A 394 -12.46 -19.44 -19.54
C LEU A 394 -13.54 -20.02 -18.61
N GLU A 395 -13.35 -19.94 -17.28
CA GLU A 395 -14.35 -20.35 -16.28
C GLU A 395 -15.70 -19.66 -16.57
N ARG A 396 -15.65 -18.34 -16.79
CA ARG A 396 -16.83 -17.54 -17.17
C ARG A 396 -17.46 -17.98 -18.50
N ARG A 397 -16.66 -18.45 -19.47
CA ARG A 397 -17.18 -18.94 -20.77
C ARG A 397 -17.97 -20.23 -20.61
N TYR A 398 -17.49 -21.17 -19.80
CA TYR A 398 -18.26 -22.38 -19.47
C TYR A 398 -19.59 -22.05 -18.80
N ASP A 399 -19.59 -21.12 -17.84
CA ASP A 399 -20.83 -20.70 -17.17
C ASP A 399 -21.82 -20.04 -18.14
N LEU A 400 -21.33 -19.17 -19.03
CA LEU A 400 -22.18 -18.51 -20.01
C LEU A 400 -22.70 -19.48 -21.06
N ALA A 401 -21.88 -20.39 -21.56
CA ALA A 401 -22.30 -21.41 -22.52
C ALA A 401 -23.39 -22.29 -21.91
N ARG A 402 -23.21 -22.69 -20.65
CA ARG A 402 -24.19 -23.51 -19.91
C ARG A 402 -25.54 -22.81 -19.82
N ARG A 403 -25.54 -21.52 -19.46
CA ARG A 403 -26.76 -20.70 -19.41
C ARG A 403 -27.39 -20.49 -20.78
N TYR A 404 -26.57 -20.28 -21.81
CA TYR A 404 -27.03 -20.02 -23.18
C TYR A 404 -27.68 -21.24 -23.82
N ALA A 405 -27.10 -22.42 -23.62
CA ALA A 405 -27.61 -23.69 -24.15
C ALA A 405 -28.66 -24.37 -23.26
N GLY A 406 -28.91 -23.84 -22.06
CA GLY A 406 -29.86 -24.44 -21.10
C GLY A 406 -29.40 -25.81 -20.56
N VAL A 407 -28.09 -26.03 -20.48
CA VAL A 407 -27.51 -27.33 -20.08
C VAL A 407 -27.41 -27.42 -18.55
N PRO A 408 -27.93 -28.48 -17.91
CA PRO A 408 -27.77 -28.72 -16.47
C PRO A 408 -26.30 -28.90 -16.05
N GLU A 409 -25.98 -28.62 -14.78
CA GLU A 409 -24.61 -28.64 -14.24
C GLU A 409 -23.88 -29.99 -14.39
N HIS A 410 -24.63 -31.09 -14.38
CA HIS A 410 -24.09 -32.46 -14.48
C HIS A 410 -23.79 -32.90 -15.92
N LEU A 411 -24.20 -32.13 -16.93
CA LEU A 411 -23.93 -32.44 -18.33
C LEU A 411 -22.73 -31.63 -18.84
N PRO A 412 -21.86 -32.24 -19.67
CA PRO A 412 -20.70 -31.56 -20.22
C PRO A 412 -21.13 -30.48 -21.22
N ILE A 413 -20.37 -29.39 -21.26
CA ILE A 413 -20.48 -28.34 -22.28
C ILE A 413 -19.10 -27.74 -22.54
N GLY A 414 -18.84 -27.31 -23.77
CA GLY A 414 -17.57 -26.74 -24.18
C GLY A 414 -16.42 -27.75 -24.22
N PRO A 415 -15.22 -27.34 -24.62
CA PRO A 415 -14.12 -28.25 -24.89
C PRO A 415 -13.75 -29.10 -23.69
N SER A 416 -13.52 -30.39 -23.91
CA SER A 416 -13.22 -31.37 -22.85
C SER A 416 -11.77 -31.31 -22.37
N PRO A 417 -11.44 -31.93 -21.20
CA PRO A 417 -10.07 -32.03 -20.71
C PRO A 417 -9.11 -32.73 -21.68
N ALA A 418 -9.61 -33.67 -22.48
CA ALA A 418 -8.80 -34.36 -23.48
C ALA A 418 -8.46 -33.42 -24.66
N GLN A 419 -9.41 -32.57 -25.05
CA GLN A 419 -9.21 -31.58 -26.12
C GLN A 419 -8.18 -30.53 -25.69
N TRP A 420 -8.32 -29.95 -24.48
CA TRP A 420 -7.29 -29.06 -23.92
C TRP A 420 -5.94 -29.76 -23.72
N GLY A 421 -5.94 -31.01 -23.27
CA GLY A 421 -4.72 -31.82 -23.12
C GLY A 421 -3.99 -32.04 -24.44
N THR A 422 -4.72 -32.22 -25.54
CA THR A 422 -4.14 -32.36 -26.88
C THR A 422 -3.42 -31.09 -27.33
N LEU A 423 -4.05 -29.93 -27.11
CA LEU A 423 -3.43 -28.64 -27.38
C LEU A 423 -2.19 -28.42 -26.51
N TYR A 424 -2.29 -28.76 -25.21
CA TYR A 424 -1.17 -28.64 -24.27
C TYR A 424 0.03 -29.51 -24.70
N GLU A 425 -0.18 -30.77 -25.10
CA GLU A 425 0.90 -31.63 -25.57
C GLU A 425 1.53 -31.10 -26.88
N ALA A 426 0.73 -30.52 -27.78
CA ALA A 426 1.24 -29.90 -29.00
C ALA A 426 2.13 -28.69 -28.70
N ALA A 427 1.75 -27.89 -27.70
CA ALA A 427 2.55 -26.76 -27.22
C ALA A 427 3.79 -27.23 -26.44
N ARG A 428 3.67 -28.31 -25.63
CA ARG A 428 4.76 -28.85 -24.81
C ARG A 428 5.89 -29.47 -25.64
N ARG A 429 5.56 -30.12 -26.76
CA ARG A 429 6.53 -30.75 -27.67
C ARG A 429 7.23 -29.78 -28.63
N ASP A 430 6.83 -28.52 -28.62
CA ASP A 430 7.35 -27.50 -29.53
C ASP A 430 8.50 -26.72 -28.90
N ASP A 431 9.74 -27.19 -29.05
CA ASP A 431 10.93 -26.55 -28.48
C ASP A 431 11.47 -25.39 -29.31
N SER A 432 10.81 -25.04 -30.43
CA SER A 432 11.30 -24.04 -31.39
C SER A 432 11.11 -22.58 -30.95
N GLN A 433 10.42 -22.33 -29.83
CA GLN A 433 9.95 -21.01 -29.38
C GLN A 433 9.08 -20.27 -30.43
N ASP A 434 8.69 -20.92 -31.53
CA ASP A 434 7.89 -20.34 -32.60
C ASP A 434 6.40 -20.34 -32.23
N LEU A 435 5.96 -19.25 -31.60
CA LEU A 435 4.55 -19.06 -31.29
C LEU A 435 3.67 -18.97 -32.55
N GLY A 436 4.19 -18.41 -33.65
CA GLY A 436 3.45 -18.28 -34.91
C GLY A 436 3.15 -19.65 -35.50
N GLY A 437 4.17 -20.50 -35.62
CA GLY A 437 4.04 -21.88 -36.07
C GLY A 437 3.12 -22.71 -35.17
N LEU A 438 3.17 -22.51 -33.84
CA LEU A 438 2.23 -23.16 -32.93
C LEU A 438 0.79 -22.70 -33.19
N LYS A 439 0.51 -21.40 -33.33
CA LYS A 439 -0.83 -20.87 -33.63
C LYS A 439 -1.39 -21.46 -34.93
N THR A 440 -0.59 -21.52 -35.98
CA THR A 440 -0.99 -22.14 -37.25
C THR A 440 -1.37 -23.61 -37.04
N ARG A 441 -0.62 -24.39 -36.26
CA ARG A 441 -0.97 -25.79 -35.96
C ARG A 441 -2.22 -25.95 -35.11
N LEU A 442 -2.49 -24.98 -34.22
CA LEU A 442 -3.67 -25.02 -33.36
C LEU A 442 -4.94 -24.66 -34.15
N PHE A 443 -4.90 -23.66 -35.03
CA PHE A 443 -6.10 -23.03 -35.60
C PHE A 443 -6.27 -23.15 -37.11
N ASP A 444 -5.20 -23.39 -37.87
CA ASP A 444 -5.21 -23.26 -39.33
C ASP A 444 -4.96 -24.60 -40.06
N GLY A 445 -5.63 -24.77 -41.20
CA GLY A 445 -5.48 -25.93 -42.08
C GLY A 445 -6.31 -27.16 -41.70
N ASN A 446 -6.29 -28.17 -42.57
CA ASN A 446 -7.12 -29.38 -42.43
C ASN A 446 -6.75 -30.23 -41.20
N ASN A 447 -5.53 -30.07 -40.67
CA ASN A 447 -5.02 -30.80 -39.50
C ASN A 447 -5.00 -29.94 -38.21
N ALA A 448 -5.69 -28.79 -38.20
CA ALA A 448 -5.80 -27.95 -37.01
C ALA A 448 -6.38 -28.75 -35.82
N LEU A 449 -5.78 -28.60 -34.64
CA LEU A 449 -6.21 -29.29 -33.42
C LEU A 449 -7.49 -28.70 -32.81
N CYS A 450 -7.77 -27.44 -33.10
CA CYS A 450 -8.97 -26.71 -32.71
C CYS A 450 -9.66 -26.22 -34.00
N LYS A 451 -10.93 -26.58 -34.20
CA LYS A 451 -11.67 -26.27 -35.45
C LYS A 451 -13.00 -25.58 -35.14
N PRO A 452 -13.49 -24.67 -36.00
CA PRO A 452 -14.75 -23.97 -35.79
C PRO A 452 -15.96 -24.91 -35.80
N SER A 453 -15.90 -26.00 -36.57
CA SER A 453 -16.91 -27.07 -36.60
C SER A 453 -16.55 -28.26 -35.70
N GLY A 454 -15.53 -28.11 -34.84
CA GLY A 454 -15.11 -29.15 -33.92
C GLY A 454 -16.15 -29.39 -32.84
N GLU A 455 -16.41 -30.66 -32.52
CA GLU A 455 -17.26 -31.05 -31.39
C GLU A 455 -16.80 -30.31 -30.12
N ASN A 456 -17.75 -29.75 -29.38
CA ASN A 456 -17.56 -28.88 -28.21
C ASN A 456 -16.88 -27.52 -28.44
N TRP A 457 -16.08 -27.36 -29.50
CA TRP A 457 -15.46 -26.07 -29.85
C TRP A 457 -16.45 -25.09 -30.47
N GLN A 458 -17.47 -25.62 -31.14
CA GLN A 458 -18.58 -24.85 -31.72
C GLN A 458 -19.64 -24.41 -30.70
N ASP A 459 -19.54 -24.88 -29.45
CA ASP A 459 -20.50 -24.53 -28.41
C ASP A 459 -20.50 -23.02 -28.17
N GLN A 460 -21.68 -22.44 -28.13
CA GLN A 460 -21.87 -21.00 -28.13
C GLN A 460 -22.19 -20.46 -26.74
N PHE A 461 -21.78 -19.21 -26.52
CA PHE A 461 -22.17 -18.40 -25.39
C PHE A 461 -22.47 -16.97 -25.85
N ARG A 462 -23.22 -16.22 -25.04
CA ARG A 462 -23.47 -14.80 -25.26
C ARG A 462 -22.74 -13.94 -24.25
N ASP A 463 -21.98 -12.96 -24.73
CA ASP A 463 -21.27 -11.97 -23.91
C ASP A 463 -21.50 -10.53 -24.41
N ALA A 464 -20.70 -9.58 -23.90
CA ALA A 464 -20.78 -8.17 -24.29
C ALA A 464 -20.44 -7.92 -25.77
N GLN A 465 -19.74 -8.85 -26.43
CA GLN A 465 -19.37 -8.78 -27.83
C GLN A 465 -20.34 -9.52 -28.76
N GLY A 466 -21.36 -10.19 -28.21
CA GLY A 466 -22.39 -10.90 -28.96
C GLY A 466 -22.39 -12.41 -28.70
N VAL A 467 -22.89 -13.19 -29.66
CA VAL A 467 -22.85 -14.65 -29.61
C VAL A 467 -21.53 -15.12 -30.23
N ARG A 468 -20.75 -15.88 -29.48
CA ARG A 468 -19.45 -16.43 -29.92
C ARG A 468 -19.31 -17.88 -29.49
N SER A 469 -18.51 -18.63 -30.23
CA SER A 469 -18.10 -19.99 -29.90
C SER A 469 -16.81 -20.03 -29.06
N PHE A 470 -16.53 -21.16 -28.42
CA PHE A 470 -15.24 -21.38 -27.75
C PHE A 470 -14.06 -21.28 -28.73
N PHE A 471 -14.22 -21.73 -29.98
CA PHE A 471 -13.21 -21.57 -31.02
C PHE A 471 -12.87 -20.10 -31.27
N GLU A 472 -13.87 -19.27 -31.55
CA GLU A 472 -13.68 -17.85 -31.87
C GLU A 472 -13.04 -17.09 -30.71
N TRP A 473 -13.47 -17.39 -29.49
CA TRP A 473 -12.90 -16.80 -28.30
C TRP A 473 -11.44 -17.23 -28.08
N PHE A 474 -11.16 -18.53 -28.11
CA PHE A 474 -9.80 -18.99 -27.85
C PHE A 474 -8.81 -18.51 -28.93
N ARG A 475 -9.24 -18.47 -30.21
CA ARG A 475 -8.44 -17.88 -31.29
C ARG A 475 -8.13 -16.40 -31.02
N SER A 476 -9.13 -15.62 -30.61
CA SER A 476 -8.93 -14.20 -30.26
C SER A 476 -7.99 -14.02 -29.08
N GLU A 477 -8.12 -14.81 -28.03
CA GLU A 477 -7.24 -14.72 -26.86
C GLU A 477 -5.81 -15.16 -27.18
N ALA A 478 -5.64 -16.18 -28.03
CA ALA A 478 -4.33 -16.62 -28.48
C ALA A 478 -3.57 -15.51 -29.21
N GLU A 479 -4.25 -14.59 -29.90
CA GLU A 479 -3.60 -13.43 -30.52
C GLU A 479 -3.00 -12.46 -29.51
N THR A 480 -3.56 -12.38 -28.31
CA THR A 480 -3.04 -11.52 -27.24
C THR A 480 -1.84 -12.12 -26.51
N MET A 481 -1.55 -13.40 -26.74
CA MET A 481 -0.44 -14.08 -26.06
C MET A 481 0.86 -13.76 -26.78
N LEU A 482 1.84 -13.29 -26.01
CA LEU A 482 3.11 -12.78 -26.55
C LEU A 482 4.24 -13.81 -26.53
N SER A 483 4.03 -14.98 -25.91
CA SER A 483 5.04 -16.04 -25.84
C SER A 483 4.44 -17.44 -25.83
N ILE A 484 5.22 -18.42 -26.29
CA ILE A 484 4.87 -19.84 -26.23
C ILE A 484 4.69 -20.32 -24.79
N GLN A 485 5.41 -19.72 -23.84
CA GLN A 485 5.31 -20.04 -22.42
C GLN A 485 3.94 -19.68 -21.85
N ILE A 486 3.38 -18.51 -22.22
CA ILE A 486 2.03 -18.11 -21.82
C ILE A 486 1.01 -19.10 -22.38
N MET A 487 1.11 -19.45 -23.67
CA MET A 487 0.23 -20.44 -24.29
C MET A 487 0.29 -21.79 -23.56
N ARG A 488 1.49 -22.32 -23.29
CA ARG A 488 1.69 -23.59 -22.57
C ARG A 488 1.06 -23.58 -21.17
N LEU A 489 1.31 -22.53 -20.40
CA LEU A 489 0.76 -22.37 -19.05
C LEU A 489 -0.76 -22.25 -19.07
N PHE A 490 -1.31 -21.46 -20.00
CA PHE A 490 -2.75 -21.32 -20.16
C PHE A 490 -3.41 -22.65 -20.53
N LEU A 491 -2.88 -23.38 -21.52
CA LEU A 491 -3.47 -24.66 -21.97
C LEU A 491 -3.49 -25.71 -20.84
N ARG A 492 -2.48 -25.72 -19.96
CA ARG A 492 -2.45 -26.56 -18.77
C ARG A 492 -3.56 -26.20 -17.77
N GLU A 493 -3.77 -24.91 -17.52
CA GLU A 493 -4.85 -24.45 -16.64
C GLU A 493 -6.24 -24.68 -17.27
N ALA A 494 -6.37 -24.50 -18.59
CA ALA A 494 -7.60 -24.74 -19.32
C ALA A 494 -8.05 -26.21 -19.20
N GLN A 495 -7.09 -27.15 -19.25
CA GLN A 495 -7.35 -28.55 -18.98
C GLN A 495 -7.96 -28.76 -17.57
N ARG A 496 -7.41 -28.11 -16.53
CA ARG A 496 -7.94 -28.21 -15.15
C ARG A 496 -9.34 -27.61 -15.03
N VAL A 497 -9.57 -26.43 -15.62
CA VAL A 497 -10.87 -25.76 -15.62
C VAL A 497 -11.93 -26.64 -16.28
N SER A 498 -11.61 -27.26 -17.41
CA SER A 498 -12.54 -28.16 -18.10
C SER A 498 -12.84 -29.43 -17.30
N SER A 499 -11.90 -29.98 -16.53
CA SER A 499 -12.13 -31.18 -15.71
C SER A 499 -13.26 -30.96 -14.71
N ARG A 500 -13.30 -29.77 -14.10
CA ARG A 500 -14.36 -29.36 -13.17
C ARG A 500 -15.72 -29.19 -13.86
N ASN A 501 -15.71 -28.68 -15.09
CA ASN A 501 -16.94 -28.42 -15.86
C ASN A 501 -17.53 -29.65 -16.56
N HIS A 502 -16.74 -30.72 -16.72
CA HIS A 502 -17.15 -32.01 -17.29
C HIS A 502 -17.39 -33.09 -16.24
N GLY A 503 -17.55 -32.72 -14.96
CA GLY A 503 -17.94 -33.65 -13.89
C GLY A 503 -16.87 -34.67 -13.49
N ARG A 504 -15.60 -34.46 -13.87
CA ARG A 504 -14.48 -35.25 -13.35
C ARG A 504 -14.00 -34.59 -12.05
N SER A 505 -14.48 -35.10 -10.92
CA SER A 505 -13.86 -34.89 -9.62
C SER A 505 -12.38 -35.29 -9.71
N GLU A 506 -11.46 -34.39 -9.37
CA GLU A 506 -10.04 -34.75 -9.22
C GLU A 506 -9.90 -35.85 -8.14
N PRO A 507 -9.04 -36.87 -8.32
CA PRO A 507 -8.68 -37.78 -7.24
C PRO A 507 -7.89 -37.09 -6.13
#